data_AF-C9ZR92-F1
#
_entry.id   AF-C9ZR92-F1
#
_cell.length_a   1.000
_cell.length_b   1.000
_cell.length_c   1.000
_cell.angle_alpha   90.00
_cell.angle_beta   90.00
_cell.angle_gamma   90.00
#
_symmetry.space_group_name_H-M   'P 1'
#
loop_
_entity.id
_entity.type
_entity.pdbx_description
1 polymer ?
#
loop_
_entity_poly.entity_id
_entity_poly.type
_entity_poly.pdbx_seq_one_letter_code
_entity_poly.pdbx_strand_id
1 'polypeptide(L)'
;MEGVSALLDPFSGSGLCCLFFFLFLESKFGLLHALYTSLLHAKDRYYAPHISVPPPQVKFDNQPSTQPLTPRAGPPGTICCYDKGTNTQIGLVTVNSPAEVQEAVVRARVAQREWAKTSFSTRRQLLYSLMEYILENQALICETTSVECGKTMMDGSLGEILTTLEKLRWTAAHGEEALAEEVRDVGLITFHKRAAVNYVPFGVMGAIVSWNYPFHNIYGPMISALFAGNAFVGKISEYSSYYASYYLSIVQEGIKELGYSPHLVSFVVGFAETGEALVNSVDKLTFIGSPAVGKIVMRSAAQTLTPVVLELGGKDPAIVCDDADLEHVVPIIMRGTFQNCGQNCVGLERVIVQDSIHDRLLTILEKRVRALTQGPASVGLYDLGAMTMGEDAVRKIQKLVDDSVDAGATLVCGGKGDTSFFPPTILTNVTPSVPIAREEVFGPVLVMMKFKTDAEAVELVNACEYGLGSSVFSSDIERAKHIADQLVTGMTNVNDFGINYLCQSLPFGGVKISGFDRFAGVEGLRGNCVVRASTTDRIPGVKTVIPPVLQYPISEASFTFVERLTNVIYGGWFAAVSSVIEMMRMKSAPRKKDS
;
A
#
# COMPACT_ATOMS: atom_id res chain seq x y z
N MET A 1 0.47 -48.94 -54.35
CA MET A 1 -0.77 -49.64 -53.94
C MET A 1 -0.73 -49.72 -52.43
N GLU A 2 -1.07 -48.64 -51.74
CA GLU A 2 -2.42 -48.23 -51.32
C GLU A 2 -2.58 -48.53 -49.81
N GLY A 3 -2.90 -47.50 -49.03
CA GLY A 3 -3.55 -47.67 -47.72
C GLY A 3 -2.73 -47.46 -46.44
N VAL A 4 -1.96 -46.37 -46.31
CA VAL A 4 -1.57 -45.86 -44.97
C VAL A 4 -1.57 -44.32 -44.99
N SER A 5 -2.75 -43.71 -44.81
CA SER A 5 -2.90 -42.28 -44.50
C SER A 5 -4.33 -41.97 -44.04
N ALA A 6 -4.70 -42.42 -42.84
CA ALA A 6 -5.90 -41.95 -42.15
C ALA A 6 -5.83 -42.30 -40.65
N LEU A 7 -5.02 -41.57 -39.87
CA LEU A 7 -5.12 -41.61 -38.40
C LEU A 7 -4.47 -40.43 -37.64
N LEU A 8 -4.24 -39.29 -38.30
CA LEU A 8 -3.85 -38.06 -37.63
C LEU A 8 -4.49 -36.86 -38.36
N ASP A 9 -5.73 -36.54 -38.00
CA ASP A 9 -6.34 -35.25 -38.31
C ASP A 9 -6.90 -34.65 -37.01
N PRO A 10 -6.25 -33.63 -36.41
CA PRO A 10 -6.76 -32.93 -35.23
C PRO A 10 -7.97 -32.04 -35.54
N PHE A 11 -8.42 -31.96 -36.79
CA PHE A 11 -9.50 -31.07 -37.24
C PHE A 11 -10.77 -31.80 -37.67
N SER A 12 -11.20 -32.82 -36.91
CA SER A 12 -12.62 -33.21 -36.98
C SER A 12 -13.46 -32.03 -36.48
N GLY A 13 -14.29 -31.45 -37.36
CA GLY A 13 -15.03 -30.19 -37.17
C GLY A 13 -15.95 -30.08 -35.93
N SER A 14 -16.03 -31.09 -35.08
CA SER A 14 -16.71 -31.05 -33.77
C SER A 14 -15.87 -30.39 -32.67
N GLY A 15 -14.54 -30.60 -32.65
CA GLY A 15 -13.65 -30.07 -31.61
C GLY A 15 -13.40 -28.56 -31.73
N LEU A 16 -13.23 -28.07 -32.96
CA LEU A 16 -13.10 -26.64 -33.24
C LEU A 16 -14.42 -25.89 -32.96
N CYS A 17 -15.57 -26.50 -33.30
CA CYS A 17 -16.88 -25.92 -33.00
C CYS A 17 -17.13 -25.81 -31.49
N CYS A 18 -16.73 -26.81 -30.69
CA CYS A 18 -16.78 -26.72 -29.23
C CYS A 18 -15.86 -25.61 -28.70
N LEU A 19 -14.62 -25.49 -29.18
CA LEU A 19 -13.71 -24.43 -28.75
C LEU A 19 -14.24 -23.03 -29.09
N PHE A 20 -14.74 -22.82 -30.32
CA PHE A 20 -15.38 -21.56 -30.73
C PHE A 20 -16.67 -21.30 -29.95
N PHE A 21 -17.46 -22.32 -29.65
CA PHE A 21 -18.67 -22.19 -28.83
C PHE A 21 -18.34 -21.87 -27.37
N PHE A 22 -17.29 -22.45 -26.79
CA PHE A 22 -16.82 -22.12 -25.45
C PHE A 22 -16.23 -20.71 -25.38
N LEU A 23 -15.40 -20.29 -26.35
CA LEU A 23 -14.89 -18.92 -26.43
C LEU A 23 -16.01 -17.89 -26.69
N PHE A 24 -17.02 -18.26 -27.49
CA PHE A 24 -18.21 -17.44 -27.73
C PHE A 24 -19.12 -17.35 -26.50
N LEU A 25 -19.27 -18.44 -25.74
CA LEU A 25 -20.00 -18.45 -24.48
C LEU A 25 -19.22 -17.66 -23.42
N GLU A 26 -17.92 -17.86 -23.25
CA GLU A 26 -17.07 -17.09 -22.32
C GLU A 26 -17.10 -15.60 -22.63
N SER A 27 -17.00 -15.21 -23.91
CA SER A 27 -17.12 -13.79 -24.30
C SER A 27 -18.52 -13.22 -24.07
N LYS A 28 -19.60 -13.99 -24.32
CA LYS A 28 -20.97 -13.53 -24.06
C LYS A 28 -21.32 -13.49 -22.57
N PHE A 29 -20.91 -14.49 -21.80
CA PHE A 29 -21.06 -14.50 -20.35
C PHE A 29 -20.19 -13.42 -19.70
N GLY A 30 -18.98 -13.17 -20.22
CA GLY A 30 -18.12 -12.07 -19.83
C GLY A 30 -18.77 -10.71 -20.07
N LEU A 31 -19.35 -10.48 -21.25
CA LEU A 31 -20.07 -9.24 -21.55
C LEU A 31 -21.31 -9.05 -20.68
N LEU A 32 -22.11 -10.11 -20.50
CA LEU A 32 -23.29 -10.07 -19.63
C LEU A 32 -22.91 -9.82 -18.16
N HIS A 33 -21.84 -10.45 -17.69
CA HIS A 33 -21.32 -10.25 -16.34
C HIS A 33 -20.77 -8.82 -16.15
N ALA A 34 -20.05 -8.29 -17.13
CA ALA A 34 -19.57 -6.91 -17.11
C ALA A 34 -20.73 -5.90 -17.11
N LEU A 35 -21.76 -6.13 -17.93
CA LEU A 35 -22.96 -5.30 -17.95
C LEU A 35 -23.71 -5.36 -16.62
N TYR A 36 -23.91 -6.56 -16.07
CA TYR A 36 -24.56 -6.76 -14.77
C TYR A 36 -23.81 -6.05 -13.64
N THR A 37 -22.50 -6.22 -13.57
CA THR A 37 -21.64 -5.57 -12.57
C THR A 37 -21.68 -4.04 -12.73
N SER A 38 -21.65 -3.54 -13.96
CA SER A 38 -21.77 -2.10 -14.24
C SER A 38 -23.13 -1.54 -13.78
N LEU A 39 -24.22 -2.27 -14.00
CA LEU A 39 -25.55 -1.87 -13.54
C LEU A 39 -25.65 -1.90 -12.00
N LEU A 40 -25.06 -2.90 -11.34
CA LEU A 40 -24.99 -2.95 -9.88
C LEU A 40 -24.21 -1.76 -9.32
N HIS A 41 -23.06 -1.42 -9.92
CA HIS A 41 -22.26 -0.29 -9.48
C HIS A 41 -22.96 1.06 -9.73
N ALA A 42 -23.63 1.21 -10.88
CA ALA A 42 -24.45 2.39 -11.16
C ALA A 42 -25.59 2.53 -10.14
N LYS A 43 -26.23 1.41 -9.79
CA LYS A 43 -27.26 1.36 -8.74
C LYS A 43 -26.67 1.75 -7.38
N ASP A 44 -25.55 1.17 -6.98
CA ASP A 44 -24.90 1.47 -5.70
C ASP A 44 -24.47 2.94 -5.64
N ARG A 45 -23.95 3.50 -6.74
CA ARG A 45 -23.62 4.93 -6.80
C ARG A 45 -24.87 5.81 -6.71
N TYR A 46 -25.98 5.41 -7.34
CA TYR A 46 -27.25 6.16 -7.29
C TYR A 46 -27.87 6.18 -5.89
N TYR A 47 -27.75 5.09 -5.13
CA TYR A 47 -28.27 4.99 -3.76
C TYR A 47 -27.25 5.36 -2.68
N ALA A 48 -26.04 5.76 -3.07
CA ALA A 48 -25.03 6.23 -2.12
C ALA A 48 -25.55 7.50 -1.41
N PRO A 49 -25.57 7.55 -0.07
CA PRO A 49 -26.04 8.73 0.64
C PRO A 49 -25.13 9.95 0.39
N HIS A 50 -25.70 11.14 0.54
CA HIS A 50 -24.93 12.37 0.49
C HIS A 50 -24.34 12.68 1.87
N ILE A 51 -23.05 13.02 1.92
CA ILE A 51 -22.36 13.35 3.16
C ILE A 51 -22.41 14.87 3.35
N SER A 52 -22.95 15.32 4.47
CA SER A 52 -22.99 16.75 4.83
C SER A 52 -22.21 16.98 6.11
N VAL A 53 -21.06 17.62 5.97
CA VAL A 53 -20.16 17.95 7.09
C VAL A 53 -19.84 19.44 7.04
N PRO A 54 -19.95 20.16 8.16
CA PRO A 54 -19.57 21.57 8.22
C PRO A 54 -18.11 21.78 7.82
N PRO A 55 -17.80 22.76 6.94
CA PRO A 55 -16.43 23.03 6.56
C PRO A 55 -15.62 23.54 7.76
N PRO A 56 -14.35 23.13 7.91
CA PRO A 56 -13.51 23.64 8.98
C PRO A 56 -12.96 25.03 8.63
N GLN A 57 -12.44 25.72 9.63
CA GLN A 57 -11.72 26.98 9.41
C GLN A 57 -10.34 26.70 8.80
N VAL A 58 -10.01 27.33 7.68
CA VAL A 58 -8.71 27.22 7.00
C VAL A 58 -7.91 28.51 6.92
N LYS A 59 -8.54 29.65 7.23
CA LYS A 59 -7.90 30.98 7.24
C LYS A 59 -7.78 31.49 8.67
N PHE A 60 -6.59 31.94 9.03
CA PHE A 60 -6.25 32.44 10.36
C PHE A 60 -5.62 33.82 10.23
N ASP A 61 -6.24 34.85 10.83
CA ASP A 61 -5.86 36.27 10.67
C ASP A 61 -4.63 36.69 11.51
N ASN A 62 -3.83 35.71 11.95
CA ASN A 62 -2.71 35.93 12.85
C ASN A 62 -1.44 36.32 12.07
N GLN A 63 -0.60 37.17 12.68
CA GLN A 63 0.69 37.52 12.09
C GLN A 63 1.65 36.32 12.11
N PRO A 64 2.47 36.12 11.06
CA PRO A 64 3.52 35.11 11.03
C PRO A 64 4.39 35.16 12.28
N SER A 65 4.64 34.01 12.90
CA SER A 65 5.53 33.91 14.06
C SER A 65 6.99 33.99 13.62
N THR A 66 7.80 34.75 14.35
CA THR A 66 9.26 34.75 14.20
C THR A 66 9.93 33.62 14.98
N GLN A 67 9.22 32.98 15.91
CA GLN A 67 9.73 31.86 16.71
C GLN A 67 9.29 30.52 16.08
N PRO A 68 10.19 29.54 15.96
CA PRO A 68 9.84 28.21 15.48
C PRO A 68 8.83 27.53 16.42
N LEU A 69 7.74 27.01 15.86
CA LEU A 69 6.77 26.20 16.61
C LEU A 69 7.02 24.70 16.40
N THR A 70 6.67 23.91 17.42
CA THR A 70 6.71 22.44 17.37
C THR A 70 5.41 21.87 17.95
N PRO A 71 5.06 20.61 17.65
CA PRO A 71 3.90 19.95 18.26
C PRO A 71 3.90 19.98 19.79
N ARG A 72 5.07 20.11 20.44
CA ARG A 72 5.24 20.15 21.89
C ARG A 72 5.22 21.57 22.49
N ALA A 73 4.95 22.60 21.70
CA ALA A 73 4.90 23.98 22.19
C ALA A 73 3.64 24.30 23.03
N GLY A 74 2.65 23.41 23.05
CA GLY A 74 1.41 23.58 23.83
C GLY A 74 1.54 23.13 25.29
N PRO A 75 0.52 23.38 26.13
CA PRO A 75 0.45 22.83 27.48
C PRO A 75 0.55 21.29 27.52
N PRO A 76 0.97 20.69 28.65
CA PRO A 76 1.00 19.24 28.81
C PRO A 76 -0.35 18.59 28.47
N GLY A 77 -0.31 17.48 27.72
CA GLY A 77 -1.53 16.78 27.26
C GLY A 77 -2.16 17.36 25.98
N THR A 78 -1.52 18.36 25.36
CA THR A 78 -1.99 18.94 24.09
C THR A 78 -0.88 18.93 23.03
N ILE A 79 -1.30 19.03 21.78
CA ILE A 79 -0.46 19.27 20.60
C ILE A 79 -0.72 20.67 20.09
N CYS A 80 0.34 21.45 19.91
CA CYS A 80 0.26 22.74 19.25
C CYS A 80 0.24 22.54 17.73
N CYS A 81 -0.88 22.90 17.10
CA CYS A 81 -1.05 22.88 15.66
C CYS A 81 -0.80 24.28 15.10
N TYR A 82 -0.08 24.35 13.99
CA TYR A 82 0.40 25.60 13.40
C TYR A 82 0.58 25.46 11.88
N ASP A 83 0.46 26.59 11.19
CA ASP A 83 0.72 26.70 9.75
C ASP A 83 2.23 26.56 9.52
N LYS A 84 2.64 25.58 8.71
CA LYS A 84 4.06 25.27 8.50
C LYS A 84 4.78 26.33 7.68
N GLY A 85 4.08 27.02 6.79
CA GLY A 85 4.63 28.08 5.97
C GLY A 85 4.81 29.39 6.71
N THR A 86 3.93 29.71 7.66
CA THR A 86 3.95 30.99 8.39
C THR A 86 4.39 30.89 9.84
N ASN A 87 4.56 29.67 10.38
CA ASN A 87 4.76 29.38 11.81
C ASN A 87 3.66 29.96 12.72
N THR A 88 2.49 30.23 12.18
CA THR A 88 1.38 30.81 12.94
C THR A 88 0.61 29.72 13.66
N GLN A 89 0.40 29.86 14.98
CA GLN A 89 -0.43 28.92 15.72
C GLN A 89 -1.88 28.97 15.21
N ILE A 90 -2.41 27.79 14.93
CA ILE A 90 -3.78 27.56 14.44
C ILE A 90 -4.70 27.16 15.60
N GLY A 91 -4.23 26.26 16.46
CA GLY A 91 -5.02 25.76 17.58
C GLY A 91 -4.33 24.67 18.40
N LEU A 92 -5.07 24.08 19.33
CA LEU A 92 -4.59 22.99 20.19
C LEU A 92 -5.46 21.74 19.97
N VAL A 93 -4.82 20.58 19.91
CA VAL A 93 -5.49 19.27 19.88
C VAL A 93 -5.15 18.50 21.15
N THR A 94 -6.13 17.85 21.77
CA THR A 94 -5.90 17.05 22.98
C THR A 94 -5.25 15.71 22.60
N VAL A 95 -4.23 15.30 23.35
CA VAL A 95 -3.58 14.00 23.18
C VAL A 95 -4.46 12.90 23.78
N ASN A 96 -4.75 11.87 22.99
CA ASN A 96 -5.40 10.66 23.47
C ASN A 96 -4.45 9.81 24.31
N SER A 97 -4.84 9.55 25.54
CA SER A 97 -4.18 8.63 26.46
C SER A 97 -4.28 7.17 26.00
N PRO A 98 -3.40 6.27 26.48
CA PRO A 98 -3.50 4.84 26.21
C PRO A 98 -4.87 4.23 26.52
N ALA A 99 -5.52 4.69 27.60
CA ALA A 99 -6.86 4.21 27.98
C ALA A 99 -7.93 4.62 26.95
N GLU A 100 -7.90 5.88 26.48
CA GLU A 100 -8.85 6.36 25.46
C GLU A 100 -8.66 5.65 24.12
N VAL A 101 -7.41 5.29 23.77
CA VAL A 101 -7.12 4.48 22.58
C VAL A 101 -7.74 3.08 22.71
N GLN A 102 -7.56 2.42 23.85
CA GLN A 102 -8.17 1.11 24.11
C GLN A 102 -9.69 1.17 24.06
N GLU A 103 -10.30 2.21 24.64
CA GLU A 103 -11.74 2.41 24.59
C GLU A 103 -12.26 2.63 23.15
N ALA A 104 -11.53 3.41 22.33
CA ALA A 104 -11.86 3.59 20.93
C ALA A 104 -11.85 2.26 20.16
N VAL A 105 -10.82 1.43 20.40
CA VAL A 105 -10.71 0.09 19.81
C VAL A 105 -11.83 -0.85 20.28
N VAL A 106 -12.22 -0.79 21.56
CA VAL A 106 -13.35 -1.58 22.09
C VAL A 106 -14.66 -1.19 21.41
N ARG A 107 -14.96 0.11 21.27
CA ARG A 107 -16.17 0.59 20.57
C ARG A 107 -16.16 0.18 19.10
N ALA A 108 -15.02 0.32 18.43
CA ALA A 108 -14.82 -0.08 17.04
C ALA A 108 -15.08 -1.58 16.85
N ARG A 109 -14.58 -2.42 17.77
CA ARG A 109 -14.80 -3.88 17.75
C ARG A 109 -16.28 -4.26 17.91
N VAL A 110 -17.07 -3.50 18.67
CA VAL A 110 -18.52 -3.73 18.79
C VAL A 110 -19.20 -3.41 17.46
N ALA A 111 -18.96 -2.22 16.89
CA ALA A 111 -19.53 -1.81 15.61
C ALA A 111 -19.14 -2.76 14.46
N GLN A 112 -17.92 -3.27 14.49
CA GLN A 112 -17.39 -4.18 13.47
C GLN A 112 -18.22 -5.45 13.28
N ARG A 113 -18.79 -6.00 14.36
CA ARG A 113 -19.57 -7.25 14.31
C ARG A 113 -20.80 -7.15 13.43
N GLU A 114 -21.39 -5.95 13.37
CA GLU A 114 -22.52 -5.65 12.47
C GLU A 114 -22.00 -5.34 11.08
N TRP A 115 -20.95 -4.51 10.97
CA TRP A 115 -20.35 -4.14 9.69
C TRP A 115 -19.85 -5.35 8.88
N ALA A 116 -19.26 -6.35 9.53
CA ALA A 116 -18.77 -7.57 8.88
C ALA A 116 -19.87 -8.37 8.15
N LYS A 117 -21.13 -8.21 8.56
CA LYS A 117 -22.30 -8.89 7.98
C LYS A 117 -22.92 -8.13 6.81
N THR A 118 -22.45 -6.91 6.54
CA THR A 118 -22.96 -6.09 5.44
C THR A 118 -22.57 -6.66 4.09
N SER A 119 -23.41 -6.37 3.09
CA SER A 119 -23.13 -6.72 1.69
C SER A 119 -22.02 -5.84 1.10
N PHE A 120 -21.35 -6.32 0.04
CA PHE A 120 -20.42 -5.48 -0.71
C PHE A 120 -21.10 -4.24 -1.33
N SER A 121 -22.39 -4.32 -1.65
CA SER A 121 -23.18 -3.17 -2.13
C SER A 121 -23.24 -2.04 -1.09
N THR A 122 -23.49 -2.36 0.18
CA THR A 122 -23.46 -1.38 1.28
C THR A 122 -22.08 -0.74 1.44
N ARG A 123 -21.01 -1.55 1.34
CA ARG A 123 -19.62 -1.05 1.46
C ARG A 123 -19.24 -0.18 0.26
N ARG A 124 -19.69 -0.54 -0.96
CA ARG A 124 -19.55 0.29 -2.17
C ARG A 124 -20.27 1.63 -2.06
N GLN A 125 -21.50 1.64 -1.55
CA GLN A 125 -22.26 2.87 -1.33
C GLN A 125 -21.49 3.85 -0.46
N LEU A 126 -20.87 3.38 0.64
CA LEU A 126 -19.99 4.21 1.47
C LEU A 126 -18.84 4.82 0.64
N LEU A 127 -18.13 4.00 -0.15
CA LEU A 127 -17.02 4.50 -0.97
C LEU A 127 -17.48 5.51 -2.03
N TYR A 128 -18.65 5.32 -2.62
CA TYR A 128 -19.24 6.28 -3.56
C TYR A 128 -19.63 7.59 -2.89
N SER A 129 -20.21 7.55 -1.69
CA SER A 129 -20.50 8.74 -0.88
C SER A 129 -19.23 9.53 -0.55
N LEU A 130 -18.16 8.84 -0.14
CA LEU A 130 -16.87 9.47 0.13
C LEU A 130 -16.28 10.10 -1.14
N MET A 131 -16.36 9.40 -2.27
CA MET A 131 -15.87 9.92 -3.56
C MET A 131 -16.61 11.18 -3.98
N GLU A 132 -17.94 11.21 -3.85
CA GLU A 132 -18.74 12.41 -4.19
C GLU A 132 -18.39 13.59 -3.29
N TYR A 133 -18.31 13.37 -1.97
CA TYR A 133 -17.89 14.40 -1.02
C TYR A 133 -16.51 14.97 -1.36
N ILE A 134 -15.54 14.09 -1.65
CA ILE A 134 -14.19 14.52 -2.01
C ILE A 134 -14.23 15.34 -3.30
N LEU A 135 -14.97 14.91 -4.33
CA LEU A 135 -15.10 15.63 -5.60
C LEU A 135 -15.68 17.04 -5.44
N GLU A 136 -16.69 17.20 -4.59
CA GLU A 136 -17.32 18.49 -4.29
C GLU A 136 -16.41 19.41 -3.45
N ASN A 137 -15.55 18.83 -2.61
CA ASN A 137 -14.76 19.55 -1.59
C ASN A 137 -13.23 19.48 -1.81
N GLN A 138 -12.76 19.16 -3.02
CA GLN A 138 -11.33 18.97 -3.33
C GLN A 138 -10.49 20.17 -2.90
N ALA A 139 -10.94 21.38 -3.22
CA ALA A 139 -10.24 22.61 -2.87
C ALA A 139 -10.10 22.76 -1.36
N LEU A 140 -11.18 22.53 -0.59
CA LEU A 140 -11.17 22.64 0.86
C LEU A 140 -10.23 21.61 1.50
N ILE A 141 -10.23 20.37 1.02
CA ILE A 141 -9.30 19.32 1.49
C ILE A 141 -7.86 19.73 1.18
N CYS A 142 -7.58 20.24 -0.02
CA CYS A 142 -6.25 20.78 -0.36
C CYS A 142 -5.85 21.97 0.53
N GLU A 143 -6.78 22.88 0.87
CA GLU A 143 -6.51 24.00 1.77
C GLU A 143 -6.12 23.52 3.18
N THR A 144 -6.91 22.59 3.76
CA THR A 144 -6.62 22.02 5.09
C THR A 144 -5.24 21.37 5.15
N THR A 145 -4.91 20.56 4.15
CA THR A 145 -3.62 19.86 4.09
C THR A 145 -2.47 20.83 3.83
N SER A 146 -2.64 21.82 2.95
CA SER A 146 -1.62 22.84 2.64
C SER A 146 -1.19 23.62 3.87
N VAL A 147 -2.15 24.00 4.72
CA VAL A 147 -1.89 24.71 5.97
C VAL A 147 -1.09 23.85 6.95
N GLU A 148 -1.52 22.61 7.20
CA GLU A 148 -0.92 21.79 8.26
C GLU A 148 0.39 21.10 7.89
N CYS A 149 0.67 20.85 6.62
CA CYS A 149 1.94 20.22 6.22
C CYS A 149 2.83 21.15 5.39
N GLY A 150 2.34 22.34 5.01
CA GLY A 150 3.09 23.30 4.23
C GLY A 150 3.12 23.02 2.73
N LYS A 151 2.45 21.98 2.24
CA LYS A 151 2.39 21.63 0.82
C LYS A 151 1.63 22.66 -0.01
N THR A 152 1.87 22.67 -1.32
CA THR A 152 1.10 23.53 -2.25
C THR A 152 -0.26 22.91 -2.56
N MET A 153 -1.22 23.73 -3.00
CA MET A 153 -2.52 23.26 -3.49
C MET A 153 -2.39 22.26 -4.65
N MET A 154 -1.37 22.43 -5.50
CA MET A 154 -1.09 21.53 -6.61
C MET A 154 -0.64 20.15 -6.10
N ASP A 155 0.30 20.13 -5.15
CA ASP A 155 0.79 18.87 -4.57
C ASP A 155 -0.27 18.20 -3.70
N GLY A 156 -1.16 18.98 -3.06
CA GLY A 156 -2.37 18.49 -2.41
C GLY A 156 -3.29 17.79 -3.41
N SER A 157 -3.55 18.41 -4.56
CA SER A 157 -4.41 17.82 -5.59
C SER A 157 -3.86 16.49 -6.11
N LEU A 158 -2.55 16.40 -6.33
CA LEU A 158 -1.89 15.18 -6.81
C LEU A 158 -1.82 14.08 -5.74
N GLY A 159 -1.36 14.42 -4.53
CA GLY A 159 -1.04 13.43 -3.51
C GLY A 159 -2.16 13.12 -2.52
N GLU A 160 -3.11 14.04 -2.33
CA GLU A 160 -4.26 13.85 -1.42
C GLU A 160 -5.51 13.43 -2.17
N ILE A 161 -5.83 14.14 -3.24
CA ILE A 161 -7.13 14.01 -3.92
C ILE A 161 -7.07 12.88 -4.94
N LEU A 162 -6.20 12.99 -5.94
CA LEU A 162 -6.13 12.06 -7.06
C LEU A 162 -5.86 10.62 -6.59
N THR A 163 -4.89 10.43 -5.71
CA THR A 163 -4.53 9.14 -5.10
C THR A 163 -5.70 8.52 -4.31
N THR A 164 -6.42 9.33 -3.52
CA THR A 164 -7.56 8.84 -2.73
C THR A 164 -8.75 8.48 -3.63
N LEU A 165 -9.05 9.31 -4.63
CA LEU A 165 -10.10 9.04 -5.60
C LEU A 165 -9.81 7.76 -6.40
N GLU A 166 -8.57 7.55 -6.84
CA GLU A 166 -8.18 6.31 -7.52
C GLU A 166 -8.32 5.09 -6.61
N LYS A 167 -7.95 5.20 -5.32
CA LYS A 167 -8.14 4.12 -4.34
C LYS A 167 -9.62 3.78 -4.17
N LEU A 168 -10.47 4.79 -4.03
CA LEU A 168 -11.93 4.63 -3.92
C LEU A 168 -12.52 3.99 -5.17
N ARG A 169 -12.17 4.53 -6.36
CA ARG A 169 -12.63 4.04 -7.65
C ARG A 169 -12.29 2.56 -7.83
N TRP A 170 -11.02 2.19 -7.64
CA TRP A 170 -10.57 0.81 -7.84
C TRP A 170 -11.21 -0.13 -6.81
N THR A 171 -11.21 0.24 -5.52
CA THR A 171 -11.75 -0.62 -4.46
C THR A 171 -13.26 -0.83 -4.65
N ALA A 172 -14.01 0.22 -4.99
CA ALA A 172 -15.43 0.08 -5.28
C ALA A 172 -15.68 -0.80 -6.51
N ALA A 173 -14.88 -0.67 -7.57
CA ALA A 173 -15.07 -1.43 -8.81
C ALA A 173 -14.62 -2.89 -8.74
N HIS A 174 -13.54 -3.20 -8.01
CA HIS A 174 -12.87 -4.50 -8.09
C HIS A 174 -12.76 -5.21 -6.75
N GLY A 175 -13.11 -4.57 -5.63
CA GLY A 175 -12.88 -5.13 -4.31
C GLY A 175 -13.68 -6.41 -4.02
N GLU A 176 -14.91 -6.52 -4.55
CA GLU A 176 -15.74 -7.72 -4.36
C GLU A 176 -15.13 -8.93 -5.07
N GLU A 177 -14.66 -8.74 -6.31
CA GLU A 177 -13.95 -9.77 -7.07
C GLU A 177 -12.63 -10.14 -6.39
N ALA A 178 -11.86 -9.15 -5.95
CA ALA A 178 -10.60 -9.36 -5.24
C ALA A 178 -10.77 -10.17 -3.94
N LEU A 179 -11.92 -10.07 -3.27
CA LEU A 179 -12.25 -10.80 -2.04
C LEU A 179 -13.12 -12.05 -2.26
N ALA A 180 -13.37 -12.42 -3.53
CA ALA A 180 -14.13 -13.61 -3.86
C ALA A 180 -13.43 -14.88 -3.35
N GLU A 181 -14.23 -15.90 -3.06
CA GLU A 181 -13.72 -17.21 -2.66
C GLU A 181 -12.94 -17.86 -3.81
N GLU A 182 -11.77 -18.41 -3.49
CA GLU A 182 -10.95 -19.14 -4.46
C GLU A 182 -11.06 -20.65 -4.22
N VAL A 183 -11.66 -21.37 -5.17
CA VAL A 183 -11.66 -22.82 -5.15
C VAL A 183 -10.30 -23.34 -5.61
N ARG A 184 -9.73 -24.27 -4.85
CA ARG A 184 -8.41 -24.85 -5.11
C ARG A 184 -8.54 -26.33 -5.49
N ASP A 185 -7.53 -26.84 -6.18
CA ASP A 185 -7.43 -28.27 -6.46
C ASP A 185 -7.34 -29.08 -5.15
N VAL A 186 -8.01 -30.24 -5.13
CA VAL A 186 -8.06 -31.15 -3.98
C VAL A 186 -7.16 -32.37 -4.18
N GLY A 187 -6.82 -32.70 -5.42
CA GLY A 187 -6.11 -33.93 -5.73
C GLY A 187 -6.95 -35.20 -5.55
N LEU A 188 -6.33 -36.35 -5.79
CA LEU A 188 -7.04 -37.63 -5.90
C LEU A 188 -7.59 -38.17 -4.57
N ILE A 189 -6.83 -38.05 -3.48
CA ILE A 189 -7.21 -38.65 -2.18
C ILE A 189 -8.40 -37.95 -1.52
N THR A 190 -8.65 -36.68 -1.87
CA THR A 190 -9.75 -35.87 -1.34
C THR A 190 -10.69 -35.41 -2.45
N PHE A 191 -10.82 -36.16 -3.55
CA PHE A 191 -11.71 -35.81 -4.67
C PHE A 191 -13.18 -35.55 -4.27
N HIS A 192 -13.62 -36.16 -3.16
CA HIS A 192 -14.95 -35.98 -2.56
C HIS A 192 -15.09 -34.68 -1.76
N LYS A 193 -14.00 -33.91 -1.61
CA LYS A 193 -13.95 -32.62 -0.93
C LYS A 193 -13.96 -31.46 -1.91
N ARG A 194 -14.32 -30.30 -1.40
CA ARG A 194 -14.14 -28.99 -2.00
C ARG A 194 -13.19 -28.21 -1.10
N ALA A 195 -12.03 -27.81 -1.61
CA ALA A 195 -11.11 -26.92 -0.92
C ALA A 195 -11.29 -25.49 -1.42
N ALA A 196 -11.33 -24.54 -0.50
CA ALA A 196 -11.43 -23.13 -0.85
C ALA A 196 -10.60 -22.24 0.07
N VAL A 197 -10.21 -21.08 -0.44
CA VAL A 197 -9.60 -19.99 0.32
C VAL A 197 -10.64 -18.87 0.43
N ASN A 198 -10.93 -18.46 1.66
CA ASN A 198 -11.84 -17.36 1.97
C ASN A 198 -11.08 -16.20 2.61
N TYR A 199 -11.43 -14.98 2.23
CA TYR A 199 -10.88 -13.76 2.82
C TYR A 199 -11.85 -13.21 3.87
N VAL A 200 -11.46 -13.27 5.14
CA VAL A 200 -12.31 -12.93 6.29
C VAL A 200 -11.75 -11.69 6.97
N PRO A 201 -12.55 -10.69 7.37
CA PRO A 201 -12.02 -9.55 8.11
C PRO A 201 -11.30 -9.98 9.39
N PHE A 202 -10.20 -9.29 9.72
CA PHE A 202 -9.47 -9.46 10.99
C PHE A 202 -10.32 -9.06 12.20
N GLY A 203 -11.07 -7.95 12.09
CA GLY A 203 -11.69 -7.30 13.23
C GLY A 203 -11.41 -5.81 13.19
N VAL A 204 -10.58 -5.31 14.10
CA VAL A 204 -10.15 -3.91 14.13
C VAL A 204 -8.77 -3.80 13.46
N MET A 205 -8.74 -3.12 12.32
CA MET A 205 -7.49 -2.69 11.69
C MET A 205 -7.00 -1.40 12.35
N GLY A 206 -5.72 -1.37 12.70
CA GLY A 206 -5.04 -0.16 13.13
C GLY A 206 -4.21 0.46 12.01
N ALA A 207 -4.05 1.78 12.03
CA ALA A 207 -3.02 2.44 11.23
C ALA A 207 -2.29 3.51 12.04
N ILE A 208 -0.98 3.67 11.84
CA ILE A 208 -0.21 4.83 12.31
C ILE A 208 0.37 5.48 11.06
N VAL A 209 0.01 6.74 10.82
CA VAL A 209 0.22 7.38 9.51
C VAL A 209 1.10 8.63 9.61
N SER A 210 1.91 8.85 8.57
CA SER A 210 2.81 10.00 8.46
C SER A 210 2.09 11.29 8.08
N TRP A 211 2.77 12.41 8.32
CA TRP A 211 2.26 13.78 8.15
C TRP A 211 2.31 14.34 6.73
N ASN A 212 2.99 13.67 5.79
CA ASN A 212 3.28 14.24 4.47
C ASN A 212 2.05 14.29 3.57
N TYR A 213 1.11 13.34 3.73
CA TYR A 213 -0.18 13.35 3.06
C TYR A 213 -1.30 13.00 4.05
N PRO A 214 -1.66 13.87 5.01
CA PRO A 214 -2.44 13.47 6.18
C PRO A 214 -3.86 13.01 5.85
N PHE A 215 -4.48 13.52 4.78
CA PHE A 215 -5.80 13.06 4.37
C PHE A 215 -5.72 11.69 3.69
N HIS A 216 -4.85 11.55 2.69
CA HIS A 216 -4.70 10.31 1.96
C HIS A 216 -4.12 9.18 2.81
N ASN A 217 -3.11 9.45 3.64
CA ASN A 217 -2.45 8.42 4.43
C ASN A 217 -3.39 7.79 5.47
N ILE A 218 -4.36 8.55 6.00
CA ILE A 218 -5.39 7.98 6.89
C ILE A 218 -6.51 7.29 6.10
N TYR A 219 -6.95 7.87 4.98
CA TYR A 219 -8.02 7.30 4.15
C TYR A 219 -7.62 6.03 3.41
N GLY A 220 -6.40 5.94 2.88
CA GLY A 220 -5.90 4.81 2.10
C GLY A 220 -6.10 3.46 2.79
N PRO A 221 -5.50 3.21 3.98
CA PRO A 221 -5.70 1.97 4.72
C PRO A 221 -7.14 1.82 5.24
N MET A 222 -7.81 2.92 5.60
CA MET A 222 -9.21 2.90 6.04
C MET A 222 -10.15 2.35 4.96
N ILE A 223 -10.00 2.78 3.70
CA ILE A 223 -10.83 2.35 2.57
C ILE A 223 -10.76 0.82 2.42
N SER A 224 -9.55 0.26 2.39
CA SER A 224 -9.37 -1.19 2.28
C SER A 224 -9.89 -1.94 3.50
N ALA A 225 -9.65 -1.43 4.72
CA ALA A 225 -10.13 -2.04 5.95
C ALA A 225 -11.67 -2.13 5.98
N LEU A 226 -12.36 -1.00 5.72
CA LEU A 226 -13.82 -0.94 5.72
C LEU A 226 -14.42 -1.82 4.63
N PHE A 227 -13.84 -1.82 3.42
CA PHE A 227 -14.35 -2.64 2.32
C PHE A 227 -14.21 -4.14 2.62
N ALA A 228 -13.11 -4.56 3.25
CA ALA A 228 -12.90 -5.94 3.72
C ALA A 228 -13.84 -6.34 4.88
N GLY A 229 -14.55 -5.39 5.51
CA GLY A 229 -15.49 -5.64 6.60
C GLY A 229 -14.89 -5.47 8.00
N ASN A 230 -13.77 -4.77 8.11
CA ASN A 230 -13.13 -4.44 9.38
C ASN A 230 -13.67 -3.12 9.94
N ALA A 231 -13.44 -2.88 11.23
CA ALA A 231 -13.41 -1.55 11.79
C ALA A 231 -12.01 -0.93 11.65
N PHE A 232 -11.90 0.38 11.83
CA PHE A 232 -10.64 1.10 11.65
C PHE A 232 -10.36 2.07 12.81
N VAL A 233 -9.16 2.00 13.38
CA VAL A 233 -8.67 2.99 14.33
C VAL A 233 -7.30 3.49 13.87
N GLY A 234 -7.20 4.77 13.53
CA GLY A 234 -5.98 5.34 12.96
C GLY A 234 -5.36 6.44 13.83
N LYS A 235 -4.05 6.36 14.09
CA LYS A 235 -3.27 7.40 14.75
C LYS A 235 -2.70 8.36 13.72
N ILE A 236 -3.11 9.63 13.81
CA ILE A 236 -2.62 10.71 12.96
C ILE A 236 -1.37 11.33 13.59
N SER A 237 -0.41 11.71 12.74
CA SER A 237 0.81 12.40 13.15
C SER A 237 0.51 13.72 13.88
N GLU A 238 1.23 13.96 14.97
CA GLU A 238 1.19 15.20 15.75
C GLU A 238 1.62 16.45 14.95
N TYR A 239 2.24 16.27 13.78
CA TYR A 239 2.61 17.37 12.90
C TYR A 239 1.46 17.88 12.04
N SER A 240 0.37 17.12 11.91
CA SER A 240 -0.72 17.38 10.95
C SER A 240 -2.07 16.83 11.47
N SER A 241 -2.44 17.22 12.69
CA SER A 241 -3.56 16.63 13.44
C SER A 241 -4.75 17.57 13.69
N TYR A 242 -4.67 18.85 13.32
CA TYR A 242 -5.72 19.84 13.56
C TYR A 242 -7.01 19.48 12.82
N TYR A 243 -6.91 19.07 11.55
CA TYR A 243 -8.06 18.70 10.73
C TYR A 243 -8.46 17.21 10.86
N ALA A 244 -7.84 16.47 11.78
CA ALA A 244 -8.18 15.06 12.03
C ALA A 244 -9.67 14.84 12.33
N SER A 245 -10.28 15.71 13.14
CA SER A 245 -11.70 15.63 13.49
C SER A 245 -12.62 15.90 12.30
N TYR A 246 -12.24 16.84 11.43
CA TYR A 246 -12.94 17.11 10.18
C TYR A 246 -12.90 15.87 9.27
N TYR A 247 -11.72 15.29 9.04
CA TYR A 247 -11.57 14.07 8.24
C TYR A 247 -12.38 12.90 8.83
N LEU A 248 -12.37 12.73 10.15
CA LEU A 248 -13.16 11.70 10.82
C LEU A 248 -14.66 11.90 10.60
N SER A 249 -15.14 13.14 10.68
CA SER A 249 -16.58 13.44 10.56
C SER A 249 -17.15 13.10 9.18
N ILE A 250 -16.36 13.22 8.11
CA ILE A 250 -16.77 12.86 6.74
C ILE A 250 -17.14 11.37 6.67
N VAL A 251 -16.26 10.49 7.13
CA VAL A 251 -16.51 9.05 7.10
C VAL A 251 -17.56 8.61 8.12
N GLN A 252 -17.61 9.23 9.30
CA GLN A 252 -18.62 8.93 10.29
C GLN A 252 -20.03 9.29 9.83
N GLU A 253 -20.20 10.42 9.14
CA GLU A 253 -21.50 10.80 8.59
C GLU A 253 -21.93 9.83 7.49
N GLY A 254 -21.03 9.44 6.58
CA GLY A 254 -21.34 8.43 5.57
C GLY A 254 -21.76 7.07 6.17
N ILE A 255 -21.10 6.63 7.24
CA ILE A 255 -21.46 5.38 7.96
C ILE A 255 -22.83 5.51 8.64
N LYS A 256 -23.10 6.67 9.24
CA LYS A 256 -24.36 6.96 9.93
C LYS A 256 -25.54 7.02 8.97
N GLU A 257 -25.38 7.64 7.81
CA GLU A 257 -26.42 7.70 6.76
C GLU A 257 -26.77 6.32 6.20
N LEU A 258 -25.83 5.37 6.24
CA LEU A 258 -26.09 3.96 5.92
C LEU A 258 -26.75 3.17 7.07
N GLY A 259 -26.98 3.80 8.22
CA GLY A 259 -27.62 3.20 9.39
C GLY A 259 -26.70 2.38 10.30
N TYR A 260 -25.38 2.58 10.22
CA TYR A 260 -24.40 1.87 11.04
C TYR A 260 -23.76 2.78 12.09
N SER A 261 -23.12 2.18 13.11
CA SER A 261 -22.49 2.94 14.18
C SER A 261 -21.28 3.75 13.66
N PRO A 262 -21.22 5.07 13.90
CA PRO A 262 -20.06 5.89 13.52
C PRO A 262 -18.78 5.49 14.26
N HIS A 263 -18.89 4.76 15.38
CA HIS A 263 -17.74 4.21 16.10
C HIS A 263 -16.99 3.12 15.33
N LEU A 264 -17.50 2.67 14.18
CA LEU A 264 -16.77 1.81 13.25
C LEU A 264 -15.41 2.39 12.84
N VAL A 265 -15.31 3.72 12.82
CA VAL A 265 -14.08 4.46 12.55
C VAL A 265 -13.76 5.40 13.71
N SER A 266 -12.50 5.45 14.12
CA SER A 266 -12.00 6.45 15.06
C SER A 266 -10.60 6.91 14.66
N PHE A 267 -10.36 8.21 14.71
CA PHE A 267 -9.01 8.76 14.61
C PHE A 267 -8.55 9.20 16.00
N VAL A 268 -7.34 8.80 16.35
CA VAL A 268 -6.68 9.18 17.61
C VAL A 268 -5.46 10.03 17.31
N VAL A 269 -5.12 10.94 18.21
CA VAL A 269 -4.01 11.88 18.06
C VAL A 269 -3.14 11.80 19.30
N GLY A 270 -1.83 11.77 19.11
CA GLY A 270 -0.90 11.79 20.24
C GLY A 270 0.53 11.46 19.86
N PHE A 271 1.37 11.20 20.86
CA PHE A 271 2.79 10.92 20.67
C PHE A 271 3.06 9.40 20.63
N ALA A 272 4.23 8.97 21.10
CA ALA A 272 4.67 7.59 21.02
C ALA A 272 3.78 6.64 21.84
N GLU A 273 3.35 7.08 23.03
CA GLU A 273 2.54 6.30 23.96
C GLU A 273 1.16 5.97 23.37
N THR A 274 0.56 6.92 22.65
CA THR A 274 -0.69 6.73 21.90
C THR A 274 -0.51 5.70 20.78
N GLY A 275 0.62 5.75 20.07
CA GLY A 275 0.95 4.78 19.02
C GLY A 275 1.18 3.37 19.56
N GLU A 276 1.94 3.23 20.64
CA GLU A 276 2.19 1.95 21.32
C GLU A 276 0.89 1.33 21.85
N ALA A 277 0.03 2.15 22.46
CA ALA A 277 -1.29 1.69 22.91
C ALA A 277 -2.13 1.14 21.74
N LEU A 278 -2.09 1.79 20.57
CA LEU A 278 -2.81 1.34 19.38
C LEU A 278 -2.26 0.00 18.88
N VAL A 279 -0.94 -0.13 18.74
CA VAL A 279 -0.26 -1.36 18.28
C VAL A 279 -0.67 -2.58 19.12
N ASN A 280 -0.74 -2.39 20.43
CA ASN A 280 -1.05 -3.45 21.39
C ASN A 280 -2.56 -3.77 21.51
N SER A 281 -3.44 -3.03 20.84
CA SER A 281 -4.90 -3.15 21.02
C SER A 281 -5.65 -3.69 19.79
N VAL A 282 -5.07 -3.56 18.60
CA VAL A 282 -5.69 -3.91 17.30
C VAL A 282 -5.35 -5.31 16.82
N ASP A 283 -6.10 -5.81 15.84
CA ASP A 283 -5.97 -7.18 15.34
C ASP A 283 -4.93 -7.31 14.21
N LYS A 284 -4.66 -6.22 13.47
CA LYS A 284 -3.52 -6.04 12.54
C LYS A 284 -3.26 -4.54 12.37
N LEU A 285 -2.00 -4.15 12.15
CA LEU A 285 -1.58 -2.75 12.07
C LEU A 285 -0.87 -2.42 10.76
N THR A 286 -1.18 -1.30 10.14
CA THR A 286 -0.36 -0.70 9.07
C THR A 286 0.42 0.49 9.64
N PHE A 287 1.74 0.50 9.48
CA PHE A 287 2.58 1.64 9.87
C PHE A 287 3.21 2.27 8.62
N ILE A 288 3.00 3.58 8.48
CA ILE A 288 3.57 4.41 7.43
C ILE A 288 4.50 5.44 8.08
N GLY A 289 5.81 5.37 7.81
CA GLY A 289 6.77 6.28 8.43
C GLY A 289 8.23 5.89 8.26
N SER A 290 9.10 6.32 9.18
CA SER A 290 10.54 6.07 9.02
C SER A 290 10.96 4.65 9.42
N PRO A 291 12.04 4.09 8.83
CA PRO A 291 12.54 2.77 9.23
C PRO A 291 12.92 2.66 10.72
N ALA A 292 13.41 3.75 11.31
CA ALA A 292 13.74 3.79 12.73
C ALA A 292 12.51 3.56 13.61
N VAL A 293 11.39 4.22 13.30
CA VAL A 293 10.13 4.05 14.04
C VAL A 293 9.46 2.71 13.69
N GLY A 294 9.56 2.24 12.44
CA GLY A 294 9.06 0.91 12.04
C GLY A 294 9.64 -0.22 12.89
N LYS A 295 10.94 -0.16 13.23
CA LYS A 295 11.59 -1.12 14.14
C LYS A 295 11.02 -1.06 15.57
N ILE A 296 10.63 0.14 16.04
CA ILE A 296 10.00 0.32 17.35
C ILE A 296 8.58 -0.28 17.33
N VAL A 297 7.82 -0.02 16.26
CA VAL A 297 6.48 -0.60 16.07
C VAL A 297 6.53 -2.12 16.06
N MET A 298 7.46 -2.74 15.32
CA MET A 298 7.63 -4.20 15.34
C MET A 298 7.93 -4.74 16.74
N ARG A 299 8.77 -4.04 17.51
CA ARG A 299 9.10 -4.44 18.89
C ARG A 299 7.88 -4.42 19.79
N SER A 300 7.02 -3.40 19.66
CA SER A 300 5.76 -3.32 20.39
C SER A 300 4.81 -4.43 19.94
N ALA A 301 4.60 -4.60 18.63
CA ALA A 301 3.71 -5.60 18.07
C ALA A 301 4.06 -7.05 18.44
N ALA A 302 5.34 -7.34 18.70
CA ALA A 302 5.80 -8.64 19.15
C ALA A 302 5.23 -9.06 20.53
N GLN A 303 4.81 -8.10 21.37
CA GLN A 303 4.24 -8.39 22.70
C GLN A 303 2.90 -9.12 22.60
N THR A 304 2.10 -8.82 21.58
CA THR A 304 0.75 -9.35 21.34
C THR A 304 0.66 -10.23 20.10
N LEU A 305 1.79 -10.42 19.39
CA LEU A 305 1.85 -11.05 18.07
C LEU A 305 0.95 -10.36 17.04
N THR A 306 0.78 -9.04 17.16
CA THR A 306 0.00 -8.24 16.20
C THR A 306 0.73 -8.25 14.85
N PRO A 307 0.10 -8.72 13.76
CA PRO A 307 0.70 -8.62 12.43
C PRO A 307 0.86 -7.16 12.02
N VAL A 308 1.96 -6.84 11.34
CA VAL A 308 2.23 -5.47 10.87
C VAL A 308 2.48 -5.43 9.36
N VAL A 309 1.98 -4.38 8.70
CA VAL A 309 2.41 -3.94 7.37
C VAL A 309 3.33 -2.74 7.59
N LEU A 310 4.53 -2.76 7.04
CA LEU A 310 5.48 -1.65 7.17
C LEU A 310 5.71 -1.00 5.82
N GLU A 311 5.30 0.25 5.72
CA GLU A 311 5.50 1.13 4.58
C GLU A 311 6.47 2.22 4.99
N LEU A 312 7.74 2.00 4.68
CA LEU A 312 8.82 2.82 5.23
C LEU A 312 9.43 3.73 4.16
N GLY A 313 10.39 4.54 4.60
CA GLY A 313 11.08 5.50 3.74
C GLY A 313 11.70 4.89 2.47
N GLY A 314 12.06 5.78 1.56
CA GLY A 314 12.69 5.47 0.29
C GLY A 314 14.04 6.18 0.13
N LYS A 315 14.70 5.89 -0.99
CA LYS A 315 15.83 6.66 -1.51
C LYS A 315 15.85 6.43 -3.02
N ASP A 316 14.68 6.67 -3.61
CA ASP A 316 14.31 6.05 -4.87
C ASP A 316 15.21 6.57 -6.01
N PRO A 317 15.76 5.65 -6.82
CA PRO A 317 16.61 6.01 -7.93
C PRO A 317 15.82 6.26 -9.22
N ALA A 318 16.34 7.17 -10.03
CA ALA A 318 16.02 7.34 -11.43
C ALA A 318 17.27 7.05 -12.27
N ILE A 319 17.30 5.91 -12.96
CA ILE A 319 18.34 5.59 -13.94
C ILE A 319 18.00 6.31 -15.25
N VAL A 320 18.89 7.16 -15.76
CA VAL A 320 18.72 7.87 -17.03
C VAL A 320 19.77 7.40 -18.03
N CYS A 321 19.34 6.62 -19.02
CA CYS A 321 20.20 6.08 -20.06
C CYS A 321 20.59 7.15 -21.09
N ASP A 322 21.66 6.91 -21.84
CA ASP A 322 22.21 7.82 -22.86
C ASP A 322 21.24 8.12 -24.01
N ASP A 323 20.32 7.22 -24.28
CA ASP A 323 19.30 7.33 -25.32
C ASP A 323 17.96 7.87 -24.80
N ALA A 324 17.86 8.24 -23.53
CA ALA A 324 16.63 8.73 -22.93
C ALA A 324 16.20 10.09 -23.53
N ASP A 325 14.90 10.25 -23.77
CA ASP A 325 14.32 11.54 -24.20
C ASP A 325 14.34 12.55 -23.05
N LEU A 326 15.36 13.42 -23.04
CA LEU A 326 15.52 14.43 -21.99
C LEU A 326 14.38 15.46 -21.94
N GLU A 327 13.65 15.70 -23.04
CA GLU A 327 12.50 16.62 -23.02
C GLU A 327 11.35 16.05 -22.19
N HIS A 328 11.15 14.74 -22.26
CA HIS A 328 10.19 13.99 -21.47
C HIS A 328 10.67 13.73 -20.03
N VAL A 329 11.92 13.32 -19.86
CA VAL A 329 12.47 12.88 -18.57
C VAL A 329 12.64 14.03 -17.58
N VAL A 330 13.06 15.21 -18.04
CA VAL A 330 13.34 16.34 -17.15
C VAL A 330 12.10 16.78 -16.33
N PRO A 331 10.92 17.04 -16.93
CA PRO A 331 9.70 17.32 -16.17
C PRO A 331 9.36 16.26 -15.11
N ILE A 332 9.57 14.97 -15.43
CA ILE A 332 9.36 13.85 -14.52
C ILE A 332 10.33 13.91 -13.35
N ILE A 333 11.63 14.08 -13.60
CA ILE A 333 12.64 14.23 -12.54
C ILE A 333 12.31 15.41 -11.63
N MET A 334 11.91 16.55 -12.21
CA MET A 334 11.54 17.74 -11.45
C MET A 334 10.35 17.45 -10.52
N ARG A 335 9.27 16.83 -11.02
CA ARG A 335 8.12 16.48 -10.18
C ARG A 335 8.50 15.41 -9.15
N GLY A 336 9.20 14.35 -9.56
CA GLY A 336 9.59 13.26 -8.68
C GLY A 336 10.51 13.69 -7.54
N THR A 337 11.38 14.69 -7.76
CA THR A 337 12.30 15.17 -6.73
C THR A 337 11.69 16.24 -5.83
N PHE A 338 10.90 17.16 -6.41
CA PHE A 338 10.49 18.38 -5.70
C PHE A 338 9.01 18.43 -5.30
N GLN A 339 8.17 17.49 -5.75
CA GLN A 339 6.77 17.38 -5.30
C GLN A 339 6.71 17.34 -3.77
N ASN A 340 5.82 18.14 -3.19
CA ASN A 340 5.66 18.28 -1.75
C ASN A 340 6.97 18.68 -1.03
N CYS A 341 7.78 19.52 -1.68
CA CYS A 341 9.11 19.89 -1.18
C CYS A 341 10.03 18.68 -0.96
N GLY A 342 9.92 17.63 -1.79
CA GLY A 342 10.67 16.39 -1.66
C GLY A 342 10.26 15.51 -0.47
N GLN A 343 9.16 15.85 0.23
CA GLN A 343 8.64 15.08 1.37
C GLN A 343 7.68 13.99 0.89
N ASN A 344 8.17 13.11 0.01
CA ASN A 344 7.41 12.02 -0.59
C ASN A 344 8.20 10.71 -0.48
N CYS A 345 7.60 9.64 0.03
CA CYS A 345 8.29 8.36 0.25
C CYS A 345 8.81 7.75 -1.06
N VAL A 346 8.06 7.86 -2.16
CA VAL A 346 8.46 7.43 -3.51
C VAL A 346 9.12 8.55 -4.32
N GLY A 347 9.58 9.60 -3.64
CA GLY A 347 10.28 10.72 -4.26
C GLY A 347 11.60 10.29 -4.86
N LEU A 348 11.90 10.76 -6.07
CA LEU A 348 13.19 10.55 -6.72
C LEU A 348 14.26 11.36 -5.97
N GLU A 349 15.15 10.67 -5.27
CA GLU A 349 16.24 11.33 -4.55
C GLU A 349 17.60 11.13 -5.23
N ARG A 350 17.77 10.05 -6.01
CA ARG A 350 19.03 9.72 -6.70
C ARG A 350 18.81 9.64 -8.21
N VAL A 351 19.29 10.63 -8.96
CA VAL A 351 19.35 10.60 -10.42
C VAL A 351 20.69 9.98 -10.83
N ILE A 352 20.64 8.72 -11.27
CA ILE A 352 21.80 7.94 -11.71
C ILE A 352 21.84 8.03 -13.24
N VAL A 353 22.72 8.88 -13.77
CA VAL A 353 22.73 9.26 -15.19
C VAL A 353 23.95 8.70 -15.92
N GLN A 354 23.75 8.31 -17.18
CA GLN A 354 24.84 7.82 -18.03
C GLN A 354 25.86 8.95 -18.29
N ASP A 355 27.16 8.66 -18.15
CA ASP A 355 28.25 9.65 -18.15
C ASP A 355 28.27 10.59 -19.37
N SER A 356 27.98 10.10 -20.57
CA SER A 356 27.96 10.85 -21.84
C SER A 356 26.86 11.92 -21.92
N ILE A 357 25.80 11.82 -21.12
CA ILE A 357 24.70 12.81 -21.08
C ILE A 357 24.62 13.58 -19.77
N HIS A 358 25.48 13.27 -18.79
CA HIS A 358 25.45 13.88 -17.46
C HIS A 358 25.47 15.41 -17.51
N ASP A 359 26.47 16.01 -18.16
CA ASP A 359 26.67 17.47 -18.11
C ASP A 359 25.53 18.23 -18.81
N ARG A 360 24.98 17.63 -19.88
CA ARG A 360 23.81 18.16 -20.59
C ARG A 360 22.58 18.13 -19.68
N LEU A 361 22.31 17.01 -19.02
CA LEU A 361 21.16 16.88 -18.12
C LEU A 361 21.30 17.82 -16.91
N LEU A 362 22.50 17.90 -16.31
CA LEU A 362 22.79 18.78 -15.18
C LEU A 362 22.54 20.25 -15.53
N THR A 363 23.00 20.70 -16.70
CA THR A 363 22.80 22.08 -17.16
C THR A 363 21.31 22.41 -17.31
N ILE A 364 20.50 21.48 -17.84
CA ILE A 364 19.05 21.67 -18.01
C ILE A 364 18.36 21.72 -16.65
N LEU A 365 18.69 20.78 -15.75
CA LEU A 365 18.09 20.72 -14.42
C LEU A 365 18.48 21.93 -13.56
N GLU A 366 19.75 22.34 -13.56
CA GLU A 366 20.20 23.53 -12.83
C GLU A 366 19.38 24.76 -13.20
N LYS A 367 19.21 25.02 -14.51
CA LYS A 367 18.41 26.16 -14.99
C LYS A 367 16.98 26.11 -14.47
N ARG A 368 16.33 24.93 -14.50
CA ARG A 368 14.94 24.78 -14.05
C ARG A 368 14.81 24.87 -12.53
N VAL A 369 15.73 24.26 -11.79
CA VAL A 369 15.73 24.27 -10.31
C VAL A 369 15.94 25.69 -9.78
N ARG A 370 16.85 26.47 -10.36
CA ARG A 370 17.06 27.87 -9.97
C ARG A 370 15.85 28.78 -10.23
N ALA A 371 14.93 28.38 -11.11
CA ALA A 371 13.73 29.15 -11.43
C ALA A 371 12.55 28.84 -10.50
N LEU A 372 12.65 27.79 -9.67
CA LEU A 372 11.58 27.40 -8.74
C LEU A 372 11.40 28.44 -7.64
N THR A 373 10.15 28.73 -7.33
CA THR A 373 9.74 29.61 -6.22
C THR A 373 9.30 28.78 -5.02
N GLN A 374 9.58 29.26 -3.81
CA GLN A 374 9.19 28.59 -2.57
C GLN A 374 8.56 29.59 -1.60
N GLY A 375 7.51 29.18 -0.90
CA GLY A 375 6.86 30.03 0.08
C GLY A 375 5.65 29.40 0.76
N PRO A 376 4.98 30.15 1.65
CA PRO A 376 3.80 29.68 2.36
C PRO A 376 2.62 29.48 1.41
N ALA A 377 2.12 28.24 1.33
CA ALA A 377 0.97 27.90 0.50
C ALA A 377 -0.33 28.62 0.90
N SER A 378 -0.42 29.08 2.16
CA SER A 378 -1.53 29.88 2.69
C SER A 378 -1.52 31.35 2.23
N VAL A 379 -0.40 31.84 1.68
CA VAL A 379 -0.20 33.26 1.34
C VAL A 379 -0.20 33.53 -0.16
N GLY A 380 0.34 32.62 -0.97
CA GLY A 380 0.50 32.85 -2.40
C GLY A 380 0.71 31.58 -3.22
N LEU A 381 0.83 31.78 -4.54
CA LEU A 381 1.16 30.70 -5.47
C LEU A 381 2.69 30.55 -5.54
N TYR A 382 3.16 29.39 -5.12
CA TYR A 382 4.56 28.99 -5.14
C TYR A 382 4.71 27.60 -5.75
N ASP A 383 5.87 27.28 -6.31
CA ASP A 383 6.17 25.95 -6.85
C ASP A 383 6.41 24.94 -5.72
N LEU A 384 7.01 25.38 -4.60
CA LEU A 384 7.31 24.55 -3.43
C LEU A 384 6.77 25.18 -2.15
N GLY A 385 6.39 24.29 -1.25
CA GLY A 385 5.91 24.61 0.09
C GLY A 385 7.00 24.65 1.16
N ALA A 386 6.54 24.61 2.41
CA ALA A 386 7.40 24.56 3.60
C ALA A 386 7.77 23.13 4.01
N MET A 387 8.84 23.01 4.79
CA MET A 387 9.20 21.77 5.49
C MET A 387 8.23 21.54 6.64
N THR A 388 7.54 20.40 6.68
CA THR A 388 6.47 20.15 7.65
C THR A 388 6.97 20.11 9.10
N MET A 389 8.20 19.63 9.30
CA MET A 389 8.85 19.61 10.61
C MET A 389 9.67 20.87 10.90
N GLY A 390 9.58 21.89 10.03
CA GLY A 390 10.23 23.19 10.19
C GLY A 390 11.74 23.08 10.44
N GLU A 391 12.20 23.78 11.47
CA GLU A 391 13.62 23.98 11.75
C GLU A 391 14.38 22.67 12.00
N ASP A 392 13.73 21.66 12.58
CA ASP A 392 14.35 20.34 12.81
C ASP A 392 14.68 19.62 11.50
N ALA A 393 13.76 19.65 10.53
CA ALA A 393 14.01 19.10 9.20
C ALA A 393 15.06 19.92 8.46
N VAL A 394 14.98 21.25 8.50
CA VAL A 394 15.97 22.12 7.85
C VAL A 394 17.37 21.86 8.40
N ARG A 395 17.54 21.80 9.72
CA ARG A 395 18.84 21.49 10.34
C ARG A 395 19.37 20.12 9.92
N LYS A 396 18.51 19.09 9.88
CA LYS A 396 18.90 17.74 9.44
C LYS A 396 19.39 17.76 8.00
N ILE A 397 18.63 18.36 7.09
CA ILE A 397 18.97 18.43 5.67
C ILE A 397 20.24 19.27 5.48
N GLN A 398 20.35 20.42 6.14
CA GLN A 398 21.52 21.29 6.07
C GLN A 398 22.78 20.53 6.46
N LYS A 399 22.73 19.80 7.58
CA LYS A 399 23.84 18.98 8.04
C LYS A 399 24.21 17.91 7.01
N LEU A 400 23.22 17.19 6.47
CA LEU A 400 23.48 16.12 5.50
C LEU A 400 24.09 16.66 4.19
N VAL A 401 23.66 17.86 3.75
CA VAL A 401 24.22 18.56 2.59
C VAL A 401 25.66 18.99 2.88
N ASP A 402 25.92 19.66 4.01
CA ASP A 402 27.26 20.14 4.38
C ASP A 402 28.24 18.97 4.54
N ASP A 403 27.85 17.91 5.27
CA ASP A 403 28.65 16.68 5.42
C ASP A 403 28.96 16.02 4.07
N SER A 404 28.04 16.12 3.10
CA SER A 404 28.22 15.53 1.78
C SER A 404 29.16 16.35 0.91
N VAL A 405 29.12 17.68 1.02
CA VAL A 405 30.09 18.57 0.36
C VAL A 405 31.49 18.35 0.94
N ASP A 406 31.61 18.22 2.26
CA ASP A 406 32.88 17.89 2.94
C ASP A 406 33.43 16.52 2.50
N ALA A 407 32.53 15.58 2.17
CA ALA A 407 32.88 14.26 1.64
C ALA A 407 33.15 14.23 0.12
N GLY A 408 33.14 15.37 -0.57
CA GLY A 408 33.54 15.51 -1.97
C GLY A 408 32.39 15.73 -2.97
N ALA A 409 31.14 15.82 -2.51
CA ALA A 409 30.03 16.26 -3.37
C ALA A 409 30.20 17.73 -3.78
N THR A 410 29.63 18.10 -4.91
CA THR A 410 29.62 19.49 -5.40
C THR A 410 28.22 20.07 -5.29
N LEU A 411 28.08 21.16 -4.55
CA LEU A 411 26.85 21.95 -4.48
C LEU A 411 26.70 22.80 -5.75
N VAL A 412 25.69 22.48 -6.57
CA VAL A 412 25.44 23.18 -7.84
C VAL A 412 24.56 24.41 -7.61
N CYS A 413 23.45 24.25 -6.89
CA CYS A 413 22.54 25.33 -6.51
C CYS A 413 21.81 25.01 -5.20
N GLY A 414 21.22 26.03 -4.56
CA GLY A 414 20.49 25.89 -3.30
C GLY A 414 21.42 25.71 -2.09
N GLY A 415 21.05 24.79 -1.19
CA GLY A 415 21.92 24.27 -0.13
C GLY A 415 21.97 25.08 1.17
N LYS A 416 21.17 26.14 1.32
CA LYS A 416 21.08 26.95 2.55
C LYS A 416 19.63 27.23 2.93
N GLY A 417 19.12 26.49 3.90
CA GLY A 417 17.76 26.64 4.43
C GLY A 417 17.64 27.71 5.52
N ASP A 418 16.41 28.08 5.85
CA ASP A 418 16.03 28.97 6.95
C ASP A 418 15.24 28.21 8.05
N THR A 419 14.32 28.86 8.75
CA THR A 419 13.50 28.22 9.78
C THR A 419 12.47 27.23 9.22
N SER A 420 11.84 27.52 8.08
CA SER A 420 10.69 26.75 7.55
C SER A 420 10.91 26.24 6.13
N PHE A 421 11.89 26.78 5.42
CA PHE A 421 12.11 26.52 4.01
C PHE A 421 13.53 26.03 3.78
N PHE A 422 13.64 25.00 2.94
CA PHE A 422 14.91 24.56 2.39
C PHE A 422 14.85 24.75 0.87
N PRO A 423 15.75 25.53 0.26
CA PRO A 423 15.66 25.82 -1.16
C PRO A 423 15.91 24.55 -1.99
N PRO A 424 15.27 24.43 -3.16
CA PRO A 424 15.58 23.38 -4.13
C PRO A 424 17.08 23.31 -4.40
N THR A 425 17.66 22.12 -4.20
CA THR A 425 19.10 21.92 -4.16
C THR A 425 19.52 20.82 -5.12
N ILE A 426 20.65 21.00 -5.81
CA ILE A 426 21.28 19.95 -6.60
C ILE A 426 22.69 19.69 -6.06
N LEU A 427 22.99 18.42 -5.78
CA LEU A 427 24.34 17.93 -5.54
C LEU A 427 24.77 17.03 -6.70
N THR A 428 26.00 17.22 -7.20
CA THR A 428 26.65 16.33 -8.18
C THR A 428 27.99 15.82 -7.63
N ASN A 429 28.73 15.03 -8.41
CA ASN A 429 29.96 14.34 -8.00
C ASN A 429 29.74 13.45 -6.77
N VAL A 430 28.57 12.81 -6.68
CA VAL A 430 28.21 11.96 -5.56
C VAL A 430 28.54 10.50 -5.88
N THR A 431 29.34 9.88 -5.01
CA THR A 431 29.66 8.45 -5.05
C THR A 431 28.94 7.72 -3.90
N PRO A 432 28.86 6.37 -3.91
CA PRO A 432 28.19 5.62 -2.83
C PRO A 432 28.76 5.84 -1.43
N SER A 433 30.00 6.34 -1.30
CA SER A 433 30.61 6.65 -0.01
C SER A 433 30.16 7.99 0.59
N VAL A 434 29.56 8.87 -0.22
CA VAL A 434 29.05 10.17 0.24
C VAL A 434 27.78 9.95 1.07
N PRO A 435 27.62 10.59 2.25
CA PRO A 435 26.49 10.36 3.15
C PRO A 435 25.10 10.46 2.48
N ILE A 436 24.85 11.53 1.70
CA ILE A 436 23.55 11.75 1.04
C ILE A 436 23.20 10.70 -0.01
N ALA A 437 24.14 9.87 -0.45
CA ALA A 437 23.85 8.75 -1.36
C ALA A 437 23.10 7.60 -0.65
N ARG A 438 23.21 7.51 0.69
CA ARG A 438 22.72 6.38 1.49
C ARG A 438 21.58 6.76 2.43
N GLU A 439 21.55 8.00 2.90
CA GLU A 439 20.50 8.49 3.79
C GLU A 439 19.35 9.14 3.03
N GLU A 440 18.12 8.81 3.41
CA GLU A 440 16.90 9.51 2.98
C GLU A 440 16.91 10.96 3.47
N VAL A 441 16.82 11.89 2.51
CA VAL A 441 16.82 13.33 2.80
C VAL A 441 15.44 13.76 3.25
N PHE A 442 14.40 13.28 2.57
CA PHE A 442 13.01 13.69 2.76
C PHE A 442 12.84 15.23 2.68
N GLY A 443 13.43 15.81 1.63
CA GLY A 443 13.50 17.25 1.39
C GLY A 443 13.91 17.53 -0.06
N PRO A 444 13.94 18.81 -0.49
CA PRO A 444 14.03 19.17 -1.91
C PRO A 444 15.49 19.14 -2.41
N VAL A 445 16.11 17.96 -2.39
CA VAL A 445 17.51 17.75 -2.79
C VAL A 445 17.61 16.68 -3.86
N LEU A 446 18.06 17.07 -5.04
CA LEU A 446 18.40 16.18 -6.15
C LEU A 446 19.86 15.75 -6.06
N VAL A 447 20.09 14.45 -5.89
CA VAL A 447 21.45 13.87 -5.92
C VAL A 447 21.73 13.30 -7.30
N MET A 448 22.75 13.80 -8.00
CA MET A 448 23.18 13.30 -9.30
C MET A 448 24.42 12.43 -9.18
N MET A 449 24.33 11.20 -9.69
CA MET A 449 25.38 10.18 -9.70
C MET A 449 25.62 9.73 -11.14
N LYS A 450 26.83 9.32 -11.48
CA LYS A 450 27.17 8.83 -12.82
C LYS A 450 27.26 7.31 -12.87
N PHE A 451 26.98 6.74 -14.04
CA PHE A 451 27.34 5.37 -14.40
C PHE A 451 27.85 5.29 -15.84
N LYS A 452 28.59 4.22 -16.17
CA LYS A 452 29.14 3.96 -17.51
C LYS A 452 28.48 2.77 -18.18
N THR A 453 28.04 1.78 -17.41
CA THR A 453 27.40 0.56 -17.93
C THR A 453 26.10 0.25 -17.19
N ASP A 454 25.17 -0.42 -17.85
CA ASP A 454 23.88 -0.79 -17.25
C ASP A 454 24.06 -1.65 -15.99
N ALA A 455 25.07 -2.53 -15.98
CA ALA A 455 25.44 -3.33 -14.81
C ALA A 455 25.87 -2.45 -13.62
N GLU A 456 26.67 -1.41 -13.86
CA GLU A 456 27.07 -0.45 -12.82
C GLU A 456 25.86 0.33 -12.29
N ALA A 457 24.91 0.71 -13.15
CA ALA A 457 23.68 1.37 -12.71
C ALA A 457 22.86 0.48 -11.76
N VAL A 458 22.71 -0.80 -12.10
CA VAL A 458 22.04 -1.81 -11.25
C VAL A 458 22.77 -1.96 -9.92
N GLU A 459 24.11 -2.06 -9.92
CA GLU A 459 24.91 -2.15 -8.70
C GLU A 459 24.72 -0.92 -7.78
N LEU A 460 24.74 0.29 -8.36
CA LEU A 460 24.53 1.55 -7.62
C LEU A 460 23.14 1.63 -6.99
N VAL A 461 22.10 1.15 -7.70
CA VAL A 461 20.75 1.07 -7.14
C VAL A 461 20.69 0.07 -5.99
N ASN A 462 21.19 -1.15 -6.23
CA ASN A 462 21.05 -2.27 -5.31
C ASN A 462 21.91 -2.14 -4.04
N ALA A 463 23.00 -1.36 -4.09
CA ALA A 463 23.85 -1.06 -2.94
C ALA A 463 23.17 -0.17 -1.88
N CYS A 464 22.08 0.53 -2.23
CA CYS A 464 21.30 1.29 -1.27
C CYS A 464 20.53 0.35 -0.33
N GLU A 465 20.49 0.68 0.96
CA GLU A 465 19.75 -0.11 1.96
C GLU A 465 18.23 -0.01 1.75
N TYR A 466 17.76 1.10 1.19
CA TYR A 466 16.37 1.32 0.80
C TYR A 466 16.02 0.54 -0.47
N GLY A 467 14.72 0.27 -0.63
CA GLY A 467 14.19 -0.48 -1.77
C GLY A 467 12.68 -0.31 -1.92
N LEU A 468 12.19 0.94 -1.89
CA LEU A 468 10.77 1.23 -2.07
C LEU A 468 10.39 1.22 -3.54
N GLY A 469 10.67 2.30 -4.27
CA GLY A 469 10.44 2.43 -5.70
C GLY A 469 11.73 2.60 -6.51
N SER A 470 11.61 2.50 -7.83
CA SER A 470 12.67 2.84 -8.79
C SER A 470 12.07 3.29 -10.13
N SER A 471 12.87 4.00 -10.92
CA SER A 471 12.51 4.44 -12.27
C SER A 471 13.68 4.24 -13.22
N VAL A 472 13.41 3.76 -14.44
CA VAL A 472 14.41 3.60 -15.50
C VAL A 472 13.93 4.31 -16.76
N PHE A 473 14.75 5.20 -17.29
CA PHE A 473 14.45 6.01 -18.48
C PHE A 473 15.37 5.65 -19.64
N SER A 474 14.79 5.26 -20.77
CA SER A 474 15.47 4.91 -22.03
C SER A 474 14.46 4.94 -23.17
N SER A 475 14.90 5.30 -24.38
CA SER A 475 14.05 5.19 -25.57
C SER A 475 13.91 3.73 -26.02
N ASP A 476 14.89 2.88 -25.69
CA ASP A 476 14.78 1.43 -25.75
C ASP A 476 14.05 0.86 -24.52
N ILE A 477 12.75 0.58 -24.69
CA ILE A 477 11.88 0.03 -23.64
C ILE A 477 12.37 -1.33 -23.15
N GLU A 478 12.93 -2.18 -24.03
CA GLU A 478 13.36 -3.52 -23.64
C GLU A 478 14.67 -3.45 -22.84
N ARG A 479 15.58 -2.54 -23.19
CA ARG A 479 16.74 -2.21 -22.33
C ARG A 479 16.30 -1.71 -20.96
N ALA A 480 15.36 -0.75 -20.90
CA ALA A 480 14.87 -0.22 -19.63
C ALA A 480 14.23 -1.30 -18.76
N LYS A 481 13.41 -2.19 -19.34
CA LYS A 481 12.84 -3.35 -18.64
C LYS A 481 13.92 -4.31 -18.15
N HIS A 482 14.91 -4.61 -18.98
CA HIS A 482 16.00 -5.50 -18.59
C HIS A 482 16.81 -4.96 -17.40
N ILE A 483 17.05 -3.65 -17.34
CA ILE A 483 17.64 -2.99 -16.17
C ILE A 483 16.69 -3.08 -14.97
N ALA A 484 15.42 -2.72 -15.17
CA ALA A 484 14.38 -2.71 -14.14
C ALA A 484 14.21 -4.08 -13.44
N ASP A 485 14.21 -5.17 -14.20
CA ASP A 485 14.06 -6.54 -13.70
C ASP A 485 15.18 -6.99 -12.75
N GLN A 486 16.33 -6.28 -12.76
CA GLN A 486 17.47 -6.56 -11.91
C GLN A 486 17.50 -5.70 -10.64
N LEU A 487 16.58 -4.73 -10.50
CA LEU A 487 16.53 -3.82 -9.36
C LEU A 487 15.83 -4.49 -8.16
N VAL A 488 16.46 -4.43 -7.00
CA VAL A 488 15.91 -4.94 -5.73
C VAL A 488 15.10 -3.84 -5.07
N THR A 489 13.94 -3.53 -5.65
CA THR A 489 12.95 -2.58 -5.13
C THR A 489 11.57 -3.22 -5.08
N GLY A 490 10.69 -2.67 -4.24
CA GLY A 490 9.32 -3.17 -4.13
C GLY A 490 8.43 -2.79 -5.32
N MET A 491 8.77 -1.69 -6.00
CA MET A 491 8.08 -1.20 -7.18
C MET A 491 9.09 -0.62 -8.19
N THR A 492 8.78 -0.71 -9.48
CA THR A 492 9.63 -0.18 -10.55
C THR A 492 8.79 0.40 -11.67
N ASN A 493 9.26 1.51 -12.25
CA ASN A 493 8.63 2.18 -13.39
C ASN A 493 9.62 2.26 -14.56
N VAL A 494 9.12 2.12 -15.78
CA VAL A 494 9.88 2.38 -17.01
C VAL A 494 9.29 3.63 -17.65
N ASN A 495 10.15 4.62 -17.90
CA ASN A 495 9.79 5.93 -18.47
C ASN A 495 8.73 6.70 -17.66
N ASP A 496 8.65 6.50 -16.35
CA ASP A 496 7.75 7.23 -15.45
C ASP A 496 8.31 7.20 -14.01
N PHE A 497 7.69 7.91 -13.06
CA PHE A 497 8.00 7.85 -11.64
C PHE A 497 6.72 7.73 -10.81
N GLY A 498 6.71 6.86 -9.79
CA GLY A 498 5.63 6.77 -8.80
C GLY A 498 4.22 6.45 -9.35
N ILE A 499 4.05 6.29 -10.66
CA ILE A 499 2.74 6.11 -11.31
C ILE A 499 2.06 4.81 -10.90
N ASN A 500 2.84 3.80 -10.51
CA ASN A 500 2.35 2.56 -9.90
C ASN A 500 1.39 2.81 -8.72
N TYR A 501 1.53 3.93 -8.02
CA TYR A 501 0.62 4.28 -6.92
C TYR A 501 -0.75 4.78 -7.40
N LEU A 502 -0.87 5.30 -8.62
CA LEU A 502 -2.18 5.60 -9.23
C LEU A 502 -2.79 4.36 -9.90
N CYS A 503 -1.96 3.38 -10.26
CA CYS A 503 -2.41 2.07 -10.73
C CYS A 503 -2.87 1.19 -9.55
N GLN A 504 -4.00 1.52 -8.92
CA GLN A 504 -4.49 0.91 -7.66
C GLN A 504 -4.80 -0.59 -7.71
N SER A 505 -4.70 -1.25 -8.87
CA SER A 505 -4.68 -2.71 -8.99
C SER A 505 -3.35 -3.34 -8.60
N LEU A 506 -2.25 -2.56 -8.65
CA LEU A 506 -0.91 -3.02 -8.30
C LEU A 506 -0.68 -2.97 -6.79
N PRO A 507 0.14 -3.90 -6.25
CA PRO A 507 0.60 -3.79 -4.89
C PRO A 507 1.53 -2.56 -4.73
N PHE A 508 1.41 -1.89 -3.60
CA PHE A 508 2.37 -0.86 -3.18
C PHE A 508 3.04 -1.33 -1.89
N GLY A 509 4.36 -1.19 -1.86
CA GLY A 509 5.20 -1.41 -0.70
C GLY A 509 6.64 -1.74 -1.05
N GLY A 510 7.54 -1.62 -0.07
CA GLY A 510 8.98 -1.75 -0.26
C GLY A 510 9.57 -3.15 0.00
N VAL A 511 10.88 -3.24 -0.13
CA VAL A 511 11.72 -4.34 0.37
C VAL A 511 12.90 -3.77 1.17
N LYS A 512 13.75 -4.64 1.74
CA LYS A 512 14.90 -4.24 2.58
C LYS A 512 14.45 -3.38 3.78
N ILE A 513 15.09 -2.22 4.02
CA ILE A 513 14.68 -1.33 5.13
C ILE A 513 13.44 -0.51 4.80
N SER A 514 12.96 -0.52 3.55
CA SER A 514 11.73 0.15 3.13
C SER A 514 10.46 -0.61 3.54
N GLY A 515 10.61 -1.74 4.23
CA GLY A 515 9.50 -2.47 4.86
C GLY A 515 9.12 -3.75 4.13
N PHE A 516 7.90 -4.22 4.39
CA PHE A 516 7.38 -5.50 3.91
C PHE A 516 5.86 -5.57 4.01
N ASP A 517 5.28 -6.58 3.35
CA ASP A 517 3.84 -6.70 3.05
C ASP A 517 3.38 -5.57 2.10
N ARG A 518 2.11 -5.53 1.73
CA ARG A 518 1.56 -4.56 0.76
C ARG A 518 0.25 -3.98 1.29
N PHE A 519 -0.05 -2.71 0.99
CA PHE A 519 -1.30 -2.06 1.40
C PHE A 519 -2.19 -1.56 0.24
N ALA A 520 -1.68 -1.56 -0.99
CA ALA A 520 -2.47 -1.31 -2.20
C ALA A 520 -2.69 -2.59 -3.03
N GLY A 521 -3.50 -2.50 -4.08
CA GLY A 521 -3.81 -3.63 -4.95
C GLY A 521 -4.68 -4.69 -4.32
N VAL A 522 -4.77 -5.82 -5.02
CA VAL A 522 -5.46 -7.04 -4.57
C VAL A 522 -4.79 -7.58 -3.31
N GLU A 523 -3.46 -7.54 -3.28
CA GLU A 523 -2.62 -7.98 -2.17
C GLU A 523 -2.92 -7.18 -0.91
N GLY A 524 -2.96 -5.84 -1.01
CA GLY A 524 -3.24 -4.98 0.13
C GLY A 524 -4.68 -5.10 0.63
N LEU A 525 -5.65 -5.23 -0.28
CA LEU A 525 -7.04 -5.47 0.12
C LEU A 525 -7.19 -6.82 0.85
N ARG A 526 -6.59 -7.89 0.31
CA ARG A 526 -6.55 -9.21 0.98
C ARG A 526 -5.72 -9.20 2.25
N GLY A 527 -4.72 -8.32 2.33
CA GLY A 527 -3.90 -8.08 3.52
C GLY A 527 -4.71 -7.56 4.71
N ASN A 528 -5.92 -7.04 4.46
CA ASN A 528 -6.91 -6.69 5.49
C ASN A 528 -7.80 -7.87 5.90
N CYS A 529 -7.46 -9.10 5.48
CA CYS A 529 -8.19 -10.31 5.78
C CYS A 529 -7.30 -11.42 6.34
N VAL A 530 -7.88 -12.23 7.21
CA VAL A 530 -7.39 -13.58 7.50
C VAL A 530 -7.64 -14.45 6.28
N VAL A 531 -6.56 -14.99 5.70
CA VAL A 531 -6.62 -15.97 4.61
C VAL A 531 -7.00 -17.32 5.22
N ARG A 532 -8.27 -17.70 5.09
CA ARG A 532 -8.83 -18.91 5.72
C ARG A 532 -8.98 -20.03 4.70
N ALA A 533 -8.31 -21.15 4.95
CA ALA A 533 -8.59 -22.39 4.24
C ALA A 533 -9.89 -23.02 4.78
N SER A 534 -10.76 -23.46 3.87
CA SER A 534 -11.96 -24.23 4.20
C SER A 534 -12.04 -25.49 3.36
N THR A 535 -12.63 -26.54 3.93
CA THR A 535 -12.89 -27.79 3.23
C THR A 535 -14.29 -28.26 3.54
N THR A 536 -15.09 -28.48 2.49
CA THR A 536 -16.46 -28.99 2.61
C THR A 536 -16.63 -30.26 1.79
N ASP A 537 -17.70 -31.01 2.03
CA ASP A 537 -18.06 -32.14 1.18
C ASP A 537 -18.57 -31.60 -0.16
N ARG A 538 -17.97 -32.06 -1.26
CA ARG A 538 -18.37 -31.65 -2.62
C ARG A 538 -19.71 -32.28 -3.02
N ILE A 539 -19.98 -33.48 -2.52
CA ILE A 539 -21.17 -34.26 -2.83
C ILE A 539 -21.95 -34.48 -1.53
N PRO A 540 -23.20 -34.01 -1.42
CA PRO A 540 -24.03 -34.25 -0.24
C PRO A 540 -24.09 -35.74 0.14
N GLY A 541 -23.75 -36.07 1.38
CA GLY A 541 -23.75 -37.44 1.89
C GLY A 541 -22.46 -38.23 1.67
N VAL A 542 -21.56 -37.78 0.79
CA VAL A 542 -20.24 -38.41 0.60
C VAL A 542 -19.22 -37.73 1.50
N LYS A 543 -18.96 -38.34 2.65
CA LYS A 543 -18.04 -37.84 3.68
C LYS A 543 -16.84 -38.76 3.86
N THR A 544 -15.77 -38.23 4.43
CA THR A 544 -14.62 -39.05 4.85
C THR A 544 -15.07 -40.06 5.91
N VAL A 545 -14.87 -41.34 5.64
CA VAL A 545 -15.09 -42.42 6.60
C VAL A 545 -13.74 -43.07 6.88
N ILE A 546 -13.34 -43.11 8.15
CA ILE A 546 -12.12 -43.82 8.57
C ILE A 546 -12.46 -45.32 8.57
N PRO A 547 -11.82 -46.14 7.72
CA PRO A 547 -12.04 -47.59 7.73
C PRO A 547 -11.77 -48.19 9.11
N PRO A 548 -12.49 -49.23 9.57
CA PRO A 548 -12.29 -49.80 10.91
C PRO A 548 -10.84 -50.20 11.24
N VAL A 549 -10.07 -50.65 10.25
CA VAL A 549 -8.63 -50.97 10.40
C VAL A 549 -7.78 -49.75 10.74
N LEU A 550 -8.24 -48.53 10.46
CA LEU A 550 -7.54 -47.27 10.77
C LEU A 550 -8.15 -46.53 11.98
N GLN A 551 -9.24 -47.04 12.58
CA GLN A 551 -9.86 -46.40 13.73
C GLN A 551 -9.06 -46.69 15.01
N TYR A 552 -9.09 -45.76 15.97
CA TYR A 552 -8.50 -45.97 17.28
C TYR A 552 -9.32 -46.98 18.11
N PRO A 553 -8.68 -47.88 18.89
CA PRO A 553 -7.22 -48.08 18.98
C PRO A 553 -6.63 -48.72 17.70
N ILE A 554 -5.43 -48.29 17.34
CA ILE A 554 -4.73 -48.73 16.11
C ILE A 554 -4.51 -50.25 16.11
N SER A 555 -4.74 -50.87 14.96
CA SER A 555 -4.49 -52.30 14.74
C SER A 555 -3.07 -52.54 14.21
N GLU A 556 -2.54 -53.76 14.39
CA GLU A 556 -1.24 -54.14 13.81
C GLU A 556 -1.21 -54.01 12.28
N ALA A 557 -2.36 -54.12 11.61
CA ALA A 557 -2.49 -54.01 10.16
C ALA A 557 -2.62 -52.56 9.65
N SER A 558 -2.79 -51.57 10.53
CA SER A 558 -3.13 -50.20 10.13
C SER A 558 -2.04 -49.56 9.27
N PHE A 559 -0.77 -49.72 9.64
CA PHE A 559 0.34 -49.15 8.88
C PHE A 559 0.45 -49.77 7.49
N THR A 560 0.42 -51.10 7.39
CA THR A 560 0.46 -51.80 6.09
C THR A 560 -0.75 -51.43 5.22
N PHE A 561 -1.93 -51.27 5.81
CA PHE A 561 -3.10 -50.79 5.07
C PHE A 561 -2.87 -49.41 4.44
N VAL A 562 -2.31 -48.46 5.20
CA VAL A 562 -1.98 -47.12 4.66
C VAL A 562 -0.89 -47.21 3.60
N GLU A 563 0.16 -48.01 3.81
CA GLU A 563 1.22 -48.23 2.82
C GLU A 563 0.65 -48.74 1.50
N ARG A 564 -0.25 -49.74 1.56
CA ARG A 564 -0.91 -50.28 0.37
C ARG A 564 -1.85 -49.25 -0.27
N LEU A 565 -2.63 -48.52 0.52
CA LEU A 565 -3.49 -47.45 0.00
C LEU A 565 -2.68 -46.37 -0.74
N THR A 566 -1.52 -45.99 -0.21
CA THR A 566 -0.59 -45.06 -0.87
C THR A 566 -0.12 -45.61 -2.21
N ASN A 567 0.25 -46.89 -2.29
CA ASN A 567 0.62 -47.52 -3.56
C ASN A 567 -0.55 -47.61 -4.56
N VAL A 568 -1.79 -47.75 -4.09
CA VAL A 568 -2.99 -47.69 -4.96
C VAL A 568 -3.17 -46.30 -5.56
N ILE A 569 -2.96 -45.24 -4.77
CA ILE A 569 -3.22 -43.86 -5.22
C ILE A 569 -2.05 -43.30 -6.04
N TYR A 570 -0.81 -43.60 -5.65
CA TYR A 570 0.39 -42.94 -6.17
C TYR A 570 1.41 -43.89 -6.81
N GLY A 571 1.26 -45.21 -6.62
CA GLY A 571 2.18 -46.20 -7.18
C GLY A 571 1.96 -46.44 -8.67
N GLY A 572 2.96 -47.02 -9.34
CA GLY A 572 2.80 -47.50 -10.71
C GLY A 572 1.77 -48.63 -10.80
N TRP A 573 1.28 -48.92 -12.02
CA TRP A 573 0.19 -49.87 -12.28
C TRP A 573 0.32 -51.20 -11.52
N PHE A 574 1.48 -51.85 -11.57
CA PHE A 574 1.72 -53.13 -10.88
C PHE A 574 1.66 -53.02 -9.35
N ALA A 575 2.21 -51.93 -8.79
CA ALA A 575 2.19 -51.68 -7.35
C ALA A 575 0.77 -51.37 -6.87
N ALA A 576 -0.01 -50.62 -7.66
CA ALA A 576 -1.41 -50.34 -7.35
C ALA A 576 -2.24 -51.64 -7.35
N VAL A 577 -2.16 -52.46 -8.41
CA VAL A 577 -2.92 -53.71 -8.51
C VAL A 577 -2.57 -54.69 -7.41
N SER A 578 -1.28 -54.92 -7.14
CA SER A 578 -0.84 -55.80 -6.04
C SER A 578 -1.32 -55.30 -4.68
N SER A 579 -1.26 -53.99 -4.44
CA SER A 579 -1.70 -53.36 -3.19
C SER A 579 -3.21 -53.48 -2.98
N VAL A 580 -4.04 -53.35 -4.03
CA VAL A 580 -5.48 -53.62 -3.94
C VAL A 580 -5.74 -55.05 -3.48
N ILE A 581 -5.05 -56.03 -4.08
CA ILE A 581 -5.20 -57.46 -3.72
C ILE A 581 -4.81 -57.69 -2.26
N GLU A 582 -3.72 -57.10 -1.80
CA GLU A 582 -3.26 -57.23 -0.42
C GLU A 582 -4.22 -56.57 0.58
N MET A 583 -4.75 -55.39 0.28
CA MET A 583 -5.75 -54.72 1.11
C MET A 583 -7.04 -55.54 1.24
N MET A 584 -7.50 -56.18 0.15
CA MET A 584 -8.66 -57.07 0.19
C MET A 584 -8.46 -58.31 1.09
N ARG A 585 -7.20 -58.72 1.33
CA ARG A 585 -6.86 -59.86 2.19
C ARG A 585 -6.69 -59.49 3.67
N MET A 586 -6.62 -58.20 4.01
CA MET A 586 -6.47 -57.74 5.39
C MET A 586 -7.80 -57.89 6.15
N LYS A 587 -7.84 -58.79 7.14
CA LYS A 587 -8.99 -58.93 8.05
C LYS A 587 -8.95 -57.83 9.11
N SER A 588 -10.09 -57.21 9.41
CA SER A 588 -10.22 -56.38 10.60
C SER A 588 -10.02 -57.26 11.85
N ALA A 589 -9.04 -56.93 12.69
CA ALA A 589 -8.88 -57.62 13.96
C ALA A 589 -10.14 -57.41 14.82
N PRO A 590 -10.70 -58.45 15.46
CA PRO A 590 -11.83 -58.27 16.37
C PRO A 590 -11.40 -57.38 17.54
N ARG A 591 -12.23 -56.38 17.90
CA ARG A 591 -12.08 -55.63 19.15
C ARG A 591 -11.88 -56.64 20.28
N LYS A 592 -10.76 -56.61 21.00
CA LYS A 592 -10.65 -57.27 22.30
C LYS A 592 -11.83 -56.74 23.13
N LYS A 593 -12.76 -57.61 23.52
CA LYS A 593 -13.75 -57.29 24.53
C LYS A 593 -12.97 -57.06 25.81
N ASP A 594 -13.05 -55.87 26.38
CA ASP A 594 -12.51 -55.58 27.70
C ASP A 594 -13.09 -56.59 28.70
N SER A 595 -12.20 -57.32 29.36
CA SER A 595 -12.47 -58.22 30.48
C SER A 595 -12.38 -57.48 31.79
#